data_AF-A0A537GQ25-F1
#
_entry.id   AF-A0A537GQ25-F1
#
_cell.length_a   1.000
_cell.length_b   1.000
_cell.length_c   1.000
_cell.angle_alpha   90.00
_cell.angle_beta   90.00
_cell.angle_gamma   90.00
#
_symmetry.space_group_name_H-M   'P 1'
#
loop_
_entity.id
_entity.type
_entity.pdbx_description
1 polymer ?
#
loop_
_entity_poly.entity_id
_entity_poly.type
_entity_poly.pdbx_seq_one_letter_code
_entity_poly.pdbx_strand_id
1 'polypeptide(L)'
;MDLLNQVFGPSLGADIFLNNWLVSIATGLAGLGFGWPSFLTIMFNGFILGVLVPLSTLTMLFAAILPHGIIEIPSFILAGSMGIKLGYAALRRLFSGPTGEGNLVVEASSNSGDYLSRTLRQTVYVVVGLAPLFLIAGLIEADITPIIMRMFGWTF
;
A
#
# COMPACT_ATOMS: atom_id res chain seq x y z
N MET A 1 23.36 2.58 27.40
CA MET A 1 23.49 1.63 26.29
C MET A 1 22.24 0.76 26.14
N ASP A 2 21.54 0.38 27.22
CA ASP A 2 20.32 -0.44 27.12
C ASP A 2 19.08 0.28 26.55
N LEU A 3 18.92 1.59 26.81
CA LEU A 3 17.77 2.36 26.28
C LEU A 3 17.85 2.61 24.77
N LEU A 4 19.06 2.63 24.18
CA LEU A 4 19.24 2.78 22.73
C LEU A 4 18.90 1.49 22.00
N ASN A 5 19.25 0.32 22.54
CA ASN A 5 18.82 -0.98 21.97
C ASN A 5 17.34 -1.30 22.20
N GLN A 6 16.67 -0.59 23.11
CA GLN A 6 15.22 -0.72 23.32
C GLN A 6 14.41 0.13 22.33
N VAL A 7 15.01 1.21 21.84
CA VAL A 7 14.47 2.04 20.75
C VAL A 7 14.90 1.49 19.40
N PHE A 8 16.12 0.98 19.21
CA PHE A 8 16.58 0.42 17.94
C PHE A 8 16.44 -1.11 17.92
N GLY A 9 15.41 -1.62 17.24
CA GLY A 9 15.17 -3.05 17.06
C GLY A 9 13.71 -3.39 16.68
N PRO A 10 13.09 -4.42 17.29
CA PRO A 10 11.74 -4.88 16.92
C PRO A 10 10.62 -3.85 17.12
N SER A 11 10.78 -2.90 18.04
CA SER A 11 9.81 -1.83 18.31
C SER A 11 9.69 -0.86 17.13
N LEU A 12 10.80 -0.38 16.58
CA LEU A 12 10.80 0.44 15.36
C LEU A 12 10.31 -0.34 14.16
N GLY A 13 10.72 -1.61 14.02
CA GLY A 13 10.24 -2.45 12.93
C GLY A 13 8.72 -2.61 12.96
N ALA A 14 8.13 -2.73 14.15
CA ALA A 14 6.68 -2.75 14.35
C ALA A 14 6.03 -1.40 14.00
N ASP A 15 6.64 -0.27 14.36
CA ASP A 15 6.13 1.06 14.02
C ASP A 15 6.13 1.31 12.51
N ILE A 16 7.22 0.96 11.82
CA ILE A 16 7.36 1.03 10.35
C ILE A 16 6.31 0.12 9.69
N PHE A 17 6.21 -1.13 10.14
CA PHE A 17 5.19 -2.07 9.70
C PHE A 17 3.78 -1.49 9.82
N LEU A 18 3.41 -0.98 11.01
CA LEU A 18 2.09 -0.46 11.26
C LEU A 18 1.78 0.74 10.37
N ASN A 19 2.77 1.62 10.17
CA ASN A 19 2.62 2.75 9.26
C ASN A 19 2.33 2.29 7.83
N ASN A 20 3.20 1.44 7.26
CA ASN A 20 3.08 0.99 5.87
C ASN A 20 1.81 0.15 5.65
N TRP A 21 1.45 -0.68 6.64
CA TRP A 21 0.22 -1.45 6.58
C TRP A 21 -1.03 -0.55 6.63
N LEU A 22 -1.08 0.44 7.53
CA LEU A 22 -2.18 1.41 7.59
C LEU A 22 -2.30 2.24 6.31
N VAL A 23 -1.17 2.69 5.75
CA VAL A 23 -1.14 3.38 4.45
C VAL A 23 -1.70 2.46 3.36
N SER A 24 -1.37 1.17 3.37
CA SER A 24 -1.90 0.20 2.39
C SER A 24 -3.41 -0.01 2.53
N ILE A 25 -3.93 -0.10 3.77
CA ILE A 25 -5.36 -0.21 4.05
C ILE A 25 -6.08 1.06 3.57
N ALA A 26 -5.55 2.23 3.94
CA ALA A 26 -6.09 3.50 3.50
C ALA A 26 -6.10 3.59 1.97
N THR A 27 -5.00 3.23 1.31
CA THR A 27 -4.89 3.23 -0.16
C THR A 27 -5.92 2.31 -0.80
N GLY A 28 -6.08 1.08 -0.29
CA GLY A 28 -7.04 0.12 -0.81
C GLY A 28 -8.49 0.55 -0.61
N LEU A 29 -8.84 1.10 0.55
CA LEU A 29 -10.21 1.50 0.87
C LEU A 29 -10.58 2.89 0.32
N ALA A 30 -9.61 3.79 0.17
CA ALA A 30 -9.82 5.11 -0.43
C ALA A 30 -10.27 5.03 -1.90
N GLY A 31 -10.20 3.85 -2.50
CA GLY A 31 -10.83 3.51 -3.76
C GLY A 31 -12.30 3.91 -3.85
N LEU A 32 -13.05 3.89 -2.73
CA LEU A 32 -14.44 4.36 -2.69
C LEU A 32 -14.61 5.81 -3.18
N GLY A 33 -13.56 6.64 -3.09
CA GLY A 33 -13.48 7.95 -3.73
C GLY A 33 -13.16 7.89 -5.23
N PHE A 34 -13.75 6.94 -5.96
CA PHE A 34 -13.56 6.72 -7.41
C PHE A 34 -12.15 6.33 -7.85
N GLY A 35 -11.35 5.72 -6.97
CA GLY A 35 -10.01 5.22 -7.30
C GLY A 35 -8.94 6.30 -7.41
N TRP A 36 -9.33 7.58 -7.48
CA TRP A 36 -8.42 8.71 -7.58
C TRP A 36 -7.50 8.86 -6.37
N PRO A 37 -8.00 8.77 -5.11
CA PRO A 37 -7.12 8.79 -3.94
C PRO A 37 -6.08 7.68 -3.95
N SER A 38 -6.48 6.44 -4.30
CA SER A 38 -5.57 5.30 -4.38
C SER A 38 -4.46 5.51 -5.41
N PHE A 39 -4.82 6.05 -6.58
CA PHE A 39 -3.86 6.38 -7.64
C PHE A 39 -2.85 7.43 -7.17
N LEU A 40 -3.33 8.52 -6.54
CA LEU A 40 -2.47 9.58 -6.03
C LEU A 40 -1.52 9.08 -4.94
N THR A 41 -1.96 8.20 -4.04
CA THR A 41 -1.08 7.66 -2.99
C THR A 41 0.07 6.84 -3.57
N ILE A 42 -0.20 5.95 -4.54
CA ILE A 42 0.87 5.18 -5.19
C ILE A 42 1.83 6.11 -5.95
N MET A 43 1.29 7.07 -6.70
CA MET A 43 2.08 8.04 -7.46
C MET A 43 2.97 8.87 -6.54
N PHE A 44 2.43 9.33 -5.40
CA PHE A 44 3.18 10.13 -4.43
C PHE A 44 4.31 9.31 -3.80
N ASN A 45 4.06 8.07 -3.38
CA ASN A 45 5.11 7.19 -2.85
C ASN A 45 6.21 6.91 -3.89
N GLY A 46 5.83 6.66 -5.14
CA GLY A 46 6.79 6.50 -6.24
C GLY A 46 7.56 7.79 -6.55
N PHE A 47 6.92 8.95 -6.45
CA PHE A 47 7.55 10.25 -6.65
C PHE A 47 8.59 10.54 -5.57
N ILE A 48 8.28 10.27 -4.29
CA ILE A 48 9.24 10.43 -3.19
C ILE A 48 10.47 9.56 -3.45
N LEU A 49 10.31 8.29 -3.83
CA LEU A 49 11.43 7.43 -4.21
C LEU A 49 12.21 8.02 -5.40
N GLY A 50 11.52 8.52 -6.43
CA GLY A 50 12.14 9.14 -7.60
C GLY A 50 12.96 10.40 -7.29
N VAL A 51 12.52 11.21 -6.32
CA VAL A 51 13.26 12.39 -5.84
C VAL A 51 14.52 11.97 -5.06
N LEU A 52 14.50 10.83 -4.37
CA LEU A 52 15.66 10.34 -3.61
C LEU A 52 16.78 9.78 -4.51
N VAL A 53 16.45 9.29 -5.72
CA VAL A 53 17.41 8.74 -6.68
C VAL A 53 18.55 9.71 -7.01
N PRO A 54 18.31 10.94 -7.50
CA PRO A 54 19.40 11.87 -7.84
C PRO A 54 20.16 12.42 -6.62
N LEU A 55 19.58 12.31 -5.42
CA LEU A 55 20.19 12.80 -4.17
C LEU A 55 21.10 11.74 -3.52
N SER A 56 21.08 10.51 -4.03
CA SER A 56 21.76 9.36 -3.43
C SER A 56 22.74 8.73 -4.43
N THR A 57 23.79 8.09 -3.93
CA THR A 57 24.59 7.21 -4.79
C THR A 57 23.78 5.95 -5.11
N LEU A 58 24.06 5.31 -6.25
CA LEU A 58 23.35 4.09 -6.64
C LEU A 58 23.53 2.96 -5.62
N THR A 59 24.71 2.87 -4.99
CA THR A 59 24.99 1.91 -3.91
C THR A 59 24.19 2.21 -2.65
N MET A 60 24.06 3.48 -2.28
CA MET A 60 23.24 3.91 -1.14
C MET A 60 21.76 3.62 -1.39
N LEU A 61 21.26 3.91 -2.59
CA LEU A 61 19.89 3.66 -2.98
C LEU A 61 19.55 2.17 -2.87
N PHE A 62 20.40 1.29 -3.41
CA PHE A 62 20.18 -0.15 -3.31
C PHE A 62 20.33 -0.66 -1.87
N ALA A 63 21.34 -0.20 -1.13
CA ALA A 63 21.54 -0.62 0.26
C ALA A 63 20.39 -0.20 1.17
N ALA A 64 19.83 1.00 0.94
CA ALA A 64 18.74 1.54 1.73
C ALA A 64 17.39 0.94 1.32
N ILE A 65 17.07 0.83 0.04
CA ILE A 65 15.70 0.49 -0.41
C ILE A 65 15.54 -1.00 -0.71
N LEU A 66 16.52 -1.64 -1.34
CA LEU A 66 16.36 -2.98 -1.89
C LEU A 66 15.96 -4.05 -0.85
N PRO A 67 16.53 -4.07 0.38
CA PRO A 67 16.25 -5.12 1.36
C PRO A 67 14.76 -5.25 1.70
N HIS A 68 14.10 -4.14 2.04
CA HIS A 68 12.68 -4.13 2.40
C HIS A 68 11.77 -3.80 1.20
N GLY A 69 12.21 -2.91 0.31
CA GLY A 69 11.43 -2.40 -0.82
C GLY A 69 11.03 -3.46 -1.84
N ILE A 70 11.75 -4.59 -1.92
CA ILE A 70 11.33 -5.74 -2.74
C ILE A 70 10.01 -6.35 -2.29
N ILE A 71 9.64 -6.18 -1.01
CA ILE A 71 8.37 -6.64 -0.43
C ILE A 71 7.33 -5.52 -0.46
N GLU A 72 7.74 -4.30 -0.09
CA GLU A 72 6.80 -3.18 0.07
C GLU A 72 6.26 -2.67 -1.26
N ILE A 73 7.11 -2.52 -2.28
CA ILE A 73 6.70 -1.97 -3.57
C ILE A 73 5.60 -2.84 -4.21
N PRO A 74 5.75 -4.19 -4.33
CA PRO A 74 4.65 -5.04 -4.81
C PRO A 74 3.42 -4.98 -3.91
N SER A 75 3.58 -4.90 -2.59
CA SER A 75 2.48 -4.84 -1.63
C SER A 75 1.64 -3.56 -1.81
N PHE A 76 2.29 -2.41 -1.98
CA PHE A 76 1.61 -1.14 -2.28
C PHE A 76 0.93 -1.15 -3.65
N ILE A 77 1.56 -1.74 -4.68
CA ILE A 77 0.93 -1.90 -6.00
C ILE A 77 -0.34 -2.77 -5.88
N LEU A 78 -0.30 -3.88 -5.13
CA LEU A 78 -1.47 -4.73 -4.90
C LEU A 78 -2.58 -3.97 -4.18
N ALA A 79 -2.29 -3.31 -3.05
CA ALA A 79 -3.26 -2.51 -2.31
C ALA A 79 -3.89 -1.42 -3.19
N GLY A 80 -3.05 -0.70 -3.94
CA GLY A 80 -3.45 0.33 -4.87
C GLY A 80 -4.31 -0.16 -6.03
N SER A 81 -3.96 -1.31 -6.62
CA SER A 81 -4.76 -1.95 -7.67
C SER A 81 -6.16 -2.33 -7.19
N MET A 82 -6.26 -2.80 -5.95
CA MET A 82 -7.55 -3.10 -5.30
C MET A 82 -8.34 -1.82 -5.02
N GLY A 83 -7.68 -0.72 -4.67
CA GLY A 83 -8.31 0.59 -4.53
C GLY A 83 -8.88 1.12 -5.85
N ILE A 84 -8.12 1.07 -6.94
CA ILE A 84 -8.61 1.45 -8.28
C ILE A 84 -9.80 0.56 -8.69
N LYS A 85 -9.69 -0.77 -8.48
CA LYS A 85 -10.78 -1.72 -8.77
C LYS A 85 -12.04 -1.41 -7.95
N LEU A 86 -11.89 -1.10 -6.67
CA LEU A 86 -12.99 -0.70 -5.79
C LEU A 86 -13.62 0.62 -6.25
N GLY A 87 -12.82 1.57 -6.71
CA GLY A 87 -13.29 2.83 -7.29
C GLY A 87 -14.09 2.66 -8.57
N TYR A 88 -13.65 1.77 -9.46
CA TYR A 88 -14.42 1.41 -10.64
C TYR A 88 -15.78 0.78 -10.26
N ALA A 89 -15.80 -0.12 -9.28
CA ALA A 89 -17.03 -0.72 -8.79
C ALA A 89 -18.00 0.33 -8.18
N ALA A 90 -17.47 1.28 -7.42
CA ALA A 90 -18.24 2.38 -6.84
C ALA A 90 -18.80 3.32 -7.93
N LEU A 91 -17.99 3.68 -8.91
CA LEU A 91 -18.38 4.54 -10.04
C LEU A 91 -19.48 3.89 -10.88
N ARG A 92 -19.35 2.58 -11.17
CA ARG A 92 -20.38 1.81 -11.88
C ARG A 92 -21.70 1.81 -11.11
N ARG A 93 -21.68 1.64 -9.79
CA ARG A 93 -22.90 1.66 -8.96
C ARG A 93 -23.58 3.03 -8.96
N LEU A 94 -22.79 4.11 -8.99
CA LEU A 94 -23.28 5.49 -9.01
C LEU A 94 -23.93 5.86 -10.34
N PHE A 95 -23.31 5.50 -11.47
CA PHE A 95 -23.84 5.78 -12.81
C PHE A 95 -24.91 4.78 -13.29
N SER A 96 -25.11 3.67 -12.58
CA SER A 96 -26.15 2.67 -12.92
C SER A 96 -27.51 2.93 -12.25
N GLY A 97 -27.83 4.16 -11.85
CA GLY A 97 -29.16 4.52 -11.37
C GLY A 97 -29.55 5.95 -11.71
N PRO A 98 -30.85 6.33 -11.69
CA PRO A 98 -32.04 5.67 -12.21
C PRO A 98 -32.40 6.25 -13.58
N THR A 99 -31.92 5.67 -14.68
CA THR A 99 -32.50 5.94 -16.00
C THR A 99 -33.79 5.13 -16.09
N GLY A 100 -34.93 5.83 -16.05
CA GLY A 100 -36.24 5.23 -16.11
C GLY A 100 -36.41 4.43 -17.40
N GLU A 101 -36.59 3.12 -17.25
CA GLU A 101 -37.53 2.29 -18.01
C GLU A 101 -37.52 0.88 -17.41
N GLY A 102 -38.72 0.41 -17.06
CA GLY A 102 -38.93 -0.77 -16.23
C GLY A 102 -38.33 -2.05 -16.79
N ASN A 103 -37.91 -2.93 -15.88
CA ASN A 103 -37.47 -4.31 -16.07
C ASN A 103 -35.97 -4.57 -16.37
N LEU A 104 -35.25 -3.78 -17.17
CA LEU A 104 -33.80 -4.00 -17.38
C LEU A 104 -32.91 -3.43 -16.27
N VAL A 105 -33.39 -2.39 -15.57
CA VAL A 105 -32.62 -1.65 -14.57
C VAL A 105 -32.50 -2.42 -13.24
N VAL A 106 -33.43 -3.31 -12.93
CA VAL A 106 -33.44 -4.09 -11.68
C VAL A 106 -32.33 -5.14 -11.66
N GLU A 107 -32.07 -5.81 -12.79
CA GLU A 107 -30.97 -6.77 -12.91
C GLU A 107 -29.60 -6.08 -12.92
N ALA A 108 -29.45 -4.93 -13.59
CA ALA A 108 -28.20 -4.18 -13.63
C ALA A 108 -27.82 -3.59 -12.26
N SER A 109 -28.81 -3.13 -11.48
CA SER A 109 -28.61 -2.57 -10.15
C SER A 109 -28.23 -3.65 -9.12
N SER A 110 -28.90 -4.82 -9.14
CA SER A 110 -28.53 -5.94 -8.26
C SER A 110 -27.12 -6.46 -8.55
N ASN A 111 -26.79 -6.64 -9.83
CA ASN A 111 -25.44 -7.06 -10.26
C ASN A 111 -24.36 -6.04 -9.89
N SER A 112 -24.67 -4.74 -9.87
CA SER A 112 -23.72 -3.68 -9.51
C SER A 112 -23.48 -3.63 -7.99
N GLY A 113 -24.51 -3.84 -7.17
CA GLY A 113 -24.37 -3.96 -5.72
C GLY A 113 -23.58 -5.21 -5.31
N ASP A 114 -23.85 -6.33 -5.95
CA ASP A 114 -23.11 -7.58 -5.77
C ASP A 114 -21.65 -7.44 -6.18
N TYR A 115 -21.37 -6.75 -7.30
CA TYR A 115 -20.01 -6.50 -7.74
C TYR A 115 -19.23 -5.61 -6.77
N LEU A 116 -19.85 -4.54 -6.26
CA LEU A 116 -19.24 -3.64 -5.28
C LEU A 116 -18.92 -4.36 -3.96
N SER A 117 -19.88 -5.11 -3.42
CA SER A 117 -19.70 -5.85 -2.16
C SER A 117 -18.62 -6.93 -2.28
N ARG A 118 -18.58 -7.68 -3.39
CA ARG A 118 -17.52 -8.65 -3.69
C ARG A 118 -16.16 -7.98 -3.80
N THR A 119 -16.08 -6.84 -4.50
CA THR A 119 -14.82 -6.10 -4.67
C THR A 119 -14.34 -5.53 -3.35
N LEU A 120 -15.22 -4.94 -2.53
CA LEU A 120 -14.88 -4.44 -1.19
C LEU A 120 -14.35 -5.56 -0.29
N ARG A 121 -15.04 -6.70 -0.24
CA ARG A 121 -14.60 -7.88 0.51
C ARG A 121 -13.24 -8.37 0.04
N GLN A 122 -13.03 -8.42 -1.28
CA GLN A 122 -11.75 -8.78 -1.86
C GLN A 122 -10.65 -7.78 -1.49
N THR A 123 -10.93 -6.48 -1.53
CA THR A 123 -10.00 -5.42 -1.11
C THR A 123 -9.62 -5.61 0.36
N VAL A 124 -10.58 -5.81 1.25
CA VAL A 124 -10.34 -6.07 2.68
C VAL A 124 -9.44 -7.28 2.88
N TYR A 125 -9.71 -8.40 2.18
CA TYR A 125 -8.88 -9.59 2.30
C TYR A 125 -7.46 -9.39 1.78
N VAL A 126 -7.29 -8.65 0.68
CA VAL A 126 -5.96 -8.32 0.18
C VAL A 126 -5.21 -7.47 1.20
N VAL A 127 -5.76 -6.32 1.63
CA VAL A 127 -5.03 -5.40 2.53
C VAL A 127 -4.76 -6.01 3.90
N VAL A 128 -5.66 -6.84 4.43
CA VAL A 128 -5.41 -7.60 5.67
C VAL A 128 -4.35 -8.68 5.42
N GLY A 129 -4.42 -9.38 4.29
CA GLY A 129 -3.44 -10.39 3.89
C GLY A 129 -2.03 -9.84 3.62
N LEU A 130 -1.88 -8.53 3.36
CA LEU A 130 -0.59 -7.87 3.23
C LEU A 130 0.11 -7.62 4.57
N ALA A 131 -0.60 -7.71 5.71
CA ALA A 131 -0.02 -7.49 7.04
C ALA A 131 1.28 -8.29 7.30
N PRO A 132 1.33 -9.62 7.08
CA PRO A 132 2.57 -10.38 7.28
C PRO A 132 3.72 -9.92 6.37
N LEU A 133 3.43 -9.45 5.15
CA LEU A 133 4.45 -8.95 4.24
C LEU A 133 5.05 -7.64 4.75
N PHE A 134 4.22 -6.69 5.17
CA PHE A 134 4.70 -5.43 5.76
C PHE A 134 5.41 -5.66 7.09
N LEU A 135 5.01 -6.67 7.87
CA LEU A 135 5.72 -7.01 9.11
C LEU A 135 7.14 -7.48 8.81
N ILE A 136 7.30 -8.40 7.84
CA ILE A 136 8.61 -8.86 7.40
C ILE A 136 9.44 -7.69 6.85
N ALA A 137 8.83 -6.83 6.04
CA ALA A 137 9.50 -5.66 5.48
C ALA A 137 9.97 -4.67 6.55
N GLY A 138 9.11 -4.33 7.52
CA GLY A 138 9.45 -3.41 8.62
C GLY A 138 10.57 -3.94 9.51
N LEU A 139 10.60 -5.25 9.77
CA LEU A 139 11.73 -5.89 10.48
C LEU A 139 13.02 -5.84 9.65
N ILE A 140 12.96 -6.10 8.34
CA ILE A 140 14.12 -5.95 7.45
C ILE A 140 14.60 -4.49 7.43
N GLU A 141 13.69 -3.52 7.41
CA GLU A 141 14.01 -2.11 7.43
C GLU A 141 14.66 -1.66 8.74
N ALA A 142 14.13 -2.09 9.88
CA ALA A 142 14.68 -1.70 11.18
C ALA A 142 15.97 -2.42 11.55
N ASP A 143 16.09 -3.72 11.23
CA ASP A 143 17.18 -4.55 11.73
C ASP A 143 18.28 -4.80 10.68
N ILE A 144 17.92 -5.05 9.42
CA ILE A 144 18.86 -5.52 8.39
C ILE A 144 19.40 -4.36 7.55
N THR A 145 18.53 -3.45 7.14
CA THR A 145 18.89 -2.31 6.27
C THR A 145 20.02 -1.45 6.88
N PRO A 146 20.03 -1.11 8.18
CA PRO A 146 21.12 -0.36 8.79
C PRO A 146 22.45 -1.12 8.75
N ILE A 147 22.42 -2.44 8.92
CA ILE A 147 23.62 -3.29 8.87
C ILE A 147 24.20 -3.27 7.45
N ILE A 148 23.36 -3.41 6.43
CA ILE A 148 23.77 -3.35 5.02
C ILE A 148 24.40 -1.99 4.72
N MET A 149 23.75 -0.90 5.10
CA MET A 149 24.29 0.45 4.90
C MET A 149 25.65 0.65 5.59
N ARG A 150 25.82 0.13 6.82
CA ARG A 150 27.12 0.17 7.53
C ARG A 150 28.22 -0.62 6.82
N MET A 151 27.91 -1.76 6.21
CA MET A 151 28.87 -2.54 5.42
C MET A 151 29.40 -1.77 4.20
N PHE A 152 28.60 -0.86 3.65
CA PHE A 152 29.02 0.05 2.58
C PHE A 152 29.70 1.33 3.10
N GLY A 153 30.05 1.40 4.38
CA GLY A 153 30.80 2.50 4.99
C GLY A 153 29.95 3.67 5.48
N TRP A 154 28.62 3.51 5.57
CA TRP A 154 27.72 4.58 6.00
C TRP A 154 27.45 4.51 7.49
N THR A 155 27.67 5.63 8.19
CA THR A 155 27.42 5.78 9.63
C THR A 155 26.42 6.90 9.86
N PHE A 156 25.44 6.65 10.71
CA PHE A 156 24.35 7.55 11.11
C PHE A 156 24.11 7.40 12.62
#